data_AF-A0A419S1Z5-F1
#
_entry.id   AF-A0A419S1Z5-F1
#
_cell.length_a   1.000
_cell.length_b   1.000
_cell.length_c   1.000
_cell.angle_alpha   90.00
_cell.angle_beta   90.00
_cell.angle_gamma   90.00
#
_symmetry.space_group_name_H-M   'P 1'
#
loop_
_entity.id
_entity.type
_entity.pdbx_description
1 polymer ?
#
loop_
_entity_poly.entity_id
_entity_poly.type
_entity_poly.pdbx_seq_one_letter_code
_entity_poly.pdbx_strand_id
1 'polypeptide(L)'
;MKKSGMAGMAALLIGLVLAFASTAFKSADSAKLDMLIFEYAGPNYSEANVEDESKWQLAPEGEACSQDDEKACRIAVDQSFVNNPSSPTATLKSSLNIQAQLNSATSTHFVESTADEQAVISNTEY
;
A
#
# COMPACT_ATOMS: atom_id res chain seq x y z
N MET A 1 66.31 24.50 -28.88
CA MET A 1 66.67 24.32 -27.45
C MET A 1 66.31 25.63 -26.75
N LYS A 2 65.54 25.77 -25.66
CA LYS A 2 64.96 24.89 -24.63
C LYS A 2 63.58 25.50 -24.29
N LYS A 3 62.51 24.70 -24.24
CA LYS A 3 61.23 25.09 -23.63
C LYS A 3 61.25 24.66 -22.17
N SER A 4 61.33 25.61 -21.25
CA SER A 4 60.91 25.47 -19.85
C SER A 4 59.37 25.46 -19.81
N GLY A 5 58.65 24.87 -18.86
CA GLY A 5 58.99 24.30 -17.57
C GLY A 5 57.66 23.82 -16.95
N MET A 6 57.79 22.89 -16.02
CA MET A 6 56.78 22.05 -15.39
C MET A 6 55.94 22.80 -14.33
N ALA A 7 54.62 22.61 -14.33
CA ALA A 7 53.69 22.72 -13.19
C ALA A 7 52.31 22.31 -13.73
N GLY A 8 51.55 21.38 -13.17
CA GLY A 8 51.35 21.08 -11.77
C GLY A 8 49.83 21.06 -11.57
N MET A 9 49.30 19.94 -11.11
CA MET A 9 47.88 19.57 -11.03
C MET A 9 47.02 20.59 -10.26
N ALA A 10 45.77 20.75 -10.69
CA ALA A 10 44.65 21.02 -9.79
C ALA A 10 43.41 20.28 -10.29
N ALA A 11 43.08 19.22 -9.56
CA ALA A 11 41.87 18.43 -9.69
C ALA A 11 40.65 19.27 -9.31
N LEU A 12 39.57 19.21 -10.11
CA LEU A 12 38.25 19.67 -9.71
C LEU A 12 37.34 18.44 -9.65
N LEU A 13 37.44 17.76 -8.50
CA LEU A 13 36.48 16.77 -8.04
C LEU A 13 35.20 17.52 -7.68
N ILE A 14 34.18 17.45 -8.53
CA ILE A 14 32.78 17.69 -8.12
C ILE A 14 32.06 16.35 -8.26
N GLY A 15 32.39 15.45 -7.34
CA GLY A 15 31.59 14.28 -7.03
C GLY A 15 30.63 14.66 -5.90
N LEU A 16 29.39 14.97 -6.25
CA LEU A 16 28.27 14.80 -5.33
C LEU A 16 26.95 14.83 -6.11
N VAL A 17 26.50 13.67 -6.56
CA VAL A 17 25.07 13.41 -6.59
C VAL A 17 24.87 12.22 -5.66
N LEU A 18 24.45 12.53 -4.43
CA LEU A 18 23.71 11.58 -3.61
C LEU A 18 22.46 11.26 -4.43
N ALA A 19 22.56 10.27 -5.31
CA ALA A 19 21.38 9.53 -5.70
C ALA A 19 20.87 8.99 -4.38
N PHE A 20 19.76 9.56 -3.92
CA PHE A 20 18.96 9.01 -2.85
C PHE A 20 18.90 7.52 -3.14
N ALA A 21 19.53 6.74 -2.26
CA ALA A 21 19.25 5.34 -2.19
C ALA A 21 17.74 5.30 -1.93
N SER A 22 16.95 5.16 -2.99
CA SER A 22 15.68 4.49 -2.86
C SER A 22 16.09 3.14 -2.32
N THR A 23 15.97 3.01 -1.00
CA THR A 23 15.73 1.73 -0.38
C THR A 23 14.42 1.26 -1.03
N ALA A 24 14.53 0.73 -2.26
CA ALA A 24 13.66 -0.34 -2.68
C ALA A 24 13.75 -1.30 -1.52
N PHE A 25 12.68 -1.34 -0.73
CA PHE A 25 12.58 -2.24 0.40
C PHE A 25 12.94 -3.60 -0.17
N LYS A 26 14.16 -4.01 0.13
CA LYS A 26 14.70 -5.31 -0.10
C LYS A 26 13.62 -6.22 0.43
N SER A 27 12.95 -6.92 -0.48
CA SER A 27 11.93 -7.91 -0.15
C SER A 27 12.43 -8.63 1.08
N ALA A 28 11.80 -8.35 2.21
CA ALA A 28 12.00 -9.13 3.41
C ALA A 28 11.35 -10.48 3.09
N ASP A 29 12.14 -11.30 2.41
CA ASP A 29 11.91 -12.72 2.28
C ASP A 29 11.70 -13.23 3.72
N SER A 30 10.54 -13.86 3.96
CA SER A 30 10.14 -14.56 5.20
C SER A 30 9.22 -13.83 6.22
N ALA A 31 8.22 -13.06 5.79
CA ALA A 31 7.00 -12.82 6.61
C ALA A 31 5.71 -12.60 5.80
N LYS A 32 5.70 -12.97 4.51
CA LYS A 32 4.49 -13.03 3.68
C LYS A 32 3.72 -14.32 4.02
N LEU A 33 3.45 -14.54 5.31
CA LEU A 33 2.68 -15.69 5.77
C LEU A 33 1.22 -15.26 5.75
N ASP A 34 0.53 -15.65 4.68
CA ASP A 34 -0.93 -15.78 4.61
C ASP A 34 -1.78 -14.50 4.66
N MET A 35 -1.27 -13.35 4.19
CA MET A 35 -2.14 -12.20 3.90
C MET A 35 -2.83 -12.35 2.54
N LEU A 36 -4.14 -12.11 2.52
CA LEU A 36 -4.96 -12.08 1.32
C LEU A 36 -5.40 -10.65 1.03
N ILE A 37 -5.37 -10.27 -0.25
CA ILE A 37 -5.73 -8.93 -0.69
C ILE A 37 -7.18 -8.92 -1.15
N PHE A 38 -7.95 -7.98 -0.62
CA PHE A 38 -9.31 -7.72 -1.03
C PHE A 38 -9.41 -6.30 -1.60
N GLU A 39 -10.17 -6.16 -2.68
CA GLU A 39 -10.47 -4.90 -3.33
C GLU A 39 -11.94 -4.53 -3.13
N TYR A 40 -12.19 -3.24 -2.93
CA TYR A 40 -13.53 -2.71 -2.76
C TYR A 40 -14.33 -2.82 -4.07
N ALA A 41 -15.51 -3.41 -3.99
CA ALA A 41 -16.42 -3.66 -5.10
C ALA A 41 -17.86 -3.18 -4.80
N GLY A 42 -18.03 -2.30 -3.80
CA GLY A 42 -19.33 -1.74 -3.46
C GLY A 42 -19.82 -0.67 -4.45
N PRO A 43 -21.14 -0.37 -4.45
CA PRO A 43 -21.75 0.51 -5.45
C PRO A 43 -21.45 2.01 -5.26
N ASN A 44 -21.04 2.41 -4.06
CA ASN A 44 -20.61 3.77 -3.70
C ASN A 44 -19.77 3.71 -2.43
N TYR A 45 -19.15 4.82 -2.01
CA TYR A 45 -18.28 4.88 -0.82
C TYR A 45 -19.01 5.44 0.41
N SER A 46 -20.24 5.00 0.66
CA SER A 46 -20.90 5.26 1.95
C SER A 46 -20.28 4.39 3.04
N GLU A 47 -20.31 4.88 4.28
CA GLU A 47 -19.87 4.17 5.49
C GLU A 47 -20.38 2.73 5.51
N ALA A 48 -21.71 2.56 5.41
CA ALA A 48 -22.35 1.24 5.42
C ALA A 48 -21.90 0.29 4.31
N ASN A 49 -21.46 0.79 3.14
CA ASN A 49 -20.93 -0.08 2.10
C ASN A 49 -19.44 -0.38 2.28
N VAL A 50 -18.64 0.59 2.75
CA VAL A 50 -17.21 0.38 3.01
C VAL A 50 -17.00 -0.60 4.16
N GLU A 51 -17.84 -0.52 5.20
CA GLU A 51 -17.78 -1.41 6.36
C GLU A 51 -18.38 -2.79 6.12
N ASP A 52 -19.18 -2.97 5.06
CA ASP A 52 -19.79 -4.25 4.73
C ASP A 52 -18.78 -5.18 4.02
N GLU A 53 -18.29 -6.20 4.73
CA GLU A 53 -17.34 -7.18 4.22
C GLU A 53 -17.79 -7.90 2.92
N SER A 54 -19.10 -7.97 2.65
CA SER A 54 -19.64 -8.55 1.41
C SER A 54 -19.40 -7.67 0.18
N LYS A 55 -19.00 -6.41 0.37
CA LYS A 55 -18.63 -5.47 -0.70
C LYS A 55 -17.16 -5.55 -1.09
N TRP A 56 -16.41 -6.50 -0.52
CA TRP A 56 -15.00 -6.70 -0.79
C TRP A 56 -14.80 -8.04 -1.50
N GLN A 57 -13.96 -8.03 -2.54
CA GLN A 57 -13.68 -9.22 -3.36
C GLN A 57 -12.19 -9.56 -3.33
N LEU A 58 -11.88 -10.86 -3.34
CA LEU A 58 -10.49 -11.31 -3.45
C LEU A 58 -9.87 -10.76 -4.74
N ALA A 59 -8.72 -10.11 -4.59
CA ALA A 59 -7.96 -9.53 -5.68
C ALA A 59 -6.61 -10.25 -5.84
N PRO A 60 -6.06 -10.32 -7.06
CA PRO A 60 -4.70 -10.80 -7.24
C PRO A 60 -3.70 -9.88 -6.56
N GLU A 61 -2.50 -10.38 -6.30
CA GLU A 61 -1.38 -9.52 -5.91
C GLU A 61 -1.17 -8.42 -6.96
N GLY A 62 -0.96 -7.20 -6.48
CA GLY A 62 -0.76 -6.04 -7.34
C GLY A 62 -0.28 -4.85 -6.51
N GLU A 63 -0.12 -3.72 -7.19
CA GLU A 63 0.27 -2.49 -6.51
C GLU A 63 -0.80 -2.05 -5.52
N ALA A 64 -0.34 -1.44 -4.42
CA ALA A 64 -1.20 -0.72 -3.50
C ALA A 64 -1.87 0.45 -4.24
N CYS A 65 -3.03 0.87 -3.75
CA CYS A 65 -3.69 2.06 -4.26
C CYS A 65 -2.96 3.34 -3.79
N SER A 66 -3.50 4.50 -4.12
CA SER A 66 -2.76 5.75 -3.95
C SER A 66 -2.48 6.21 -2.51
N GLN A 67 -2.75 5.50 -1.41
CA GLN A 67 -2.47 5.96 -0.03
C GLN A 67 -3.09 7.33 0.36
N ASP A 68 -3.96 7.89 -0.50
CA ASP A 68 -4.74 9.07 -0.19
C ASP A 68 -6.03 8.63 0.49
N ASP A 69 -6.33 9.22 1.65
CA ASP A 69 -7.51 8.90 2.45
C ASP A 69 -8.77 9.60 1.91
N GLU A 70 -9.08 9.40 0.63
CA GLU A 70 -10.30 9.94 0.00
C GLU A 70 -11.38 8.87 -0.15
N LYS A 71 -11.04 7.66 -0.65
CA LYS A 71 -11.98 6.54 -0.74
C LYS A 71 -11.32 5.17 -0.49
N ALA A 72 -12.13 4.20 -0.08
CA ALA A 72 -11.71 2.82 0.10
C ALA A 72 -11.18 2.21 -1.22
N CYS A 73 -10.15 1.37 -1.14
CA CYS A 73 -9.61 0.72 -2.33
C CYS A 73 -9.18 -0.73 -2.07
N ARG A 74 -8.11 -0.96 -1.32
CA ARG A 74 -7.59 -2.31 -1.02
C ARG A 74 -7.26 -2.50 0.44
N ILE A 75 -7.44 -3.71 0.92
CA ILE A 75 -6.95 -4.17 2.22
C ILE A 75 -6.23 -5.50 2.05
N ALA A 76 -5.09 -5.68 2.71
CA ALA A 76 -4.46 -6.98 2.88
C ALA A 76 -4.67 -7.42 4.32
N VAL A 77 -5.24 -8.61 4.52
CA VAL A 77 -5.65 -9.12 5.83
C VAL A 77 -5.16 -10.54 6.05
N ASP A 78 -4.92 -10.90 7.30
CA ASP A 78 -4.53 -12.25 7.69
C ASP A 78 -5.64 -13.28 7.39
N GLN A 79 -5.24 -14.48 6.96
CA GLN A 79 -6.17 -15.57 6.65
C GLN A 79 -7.15 -15.92 7.78
N SER A 80 -6.83 -15.63 9.05
CA SER A 80 -7.72 -15.87 10.18
C SER A 80 -8.99 -15.00 10.11
N PHE A 81 -8.97 -13.88 9.38
CA PHE A 81 -10.11 -13.03 9.08
C PHE A 81 -10.80 -13.37 7.75
N VAL A 82 -10.40 -14.46 7.10
CA VAL A 82 -10.91 -14.89 5.79
C VAL A 82 -11.65 -16.23 5.88
N ASN A 83 -12.81 -16.31 5.23
CA ASN A 83 -13.53 -17.55 5.00
C ASN A 83 -12.93 -18.27 3.79
N ASN A 84 -12.59 -19.55 3.96
CA ASN A 84 -12.02 -20.39 2.90
C ASN A 84 -10.77 -19.76 2.23
N PRO A 85 -9.71 -19.43 2.99
CA PRO A 85 -8.56 -18.67 2.46
C PRO A 85 -7.83 -19.35 1.31
N SER A 86 -7.91 -20.67 1.16
CA SER A 86 -7.31 -21.39 0.03
C SER A 86 -8.20 -21.46 -1.22
N SER A 87 -9.38 -20.83 -1.21
CA SER A 87 -10.35 -20.84 -2.32
C SER A 87 -10.23 -19.60 -3.19
N PRO A 88 -10.44 -19.70 -4.53
CA PRO A 88 -10.61 -18.51 -5.38
C PRO A 88 -11.87 -17.70 -5.04
N THR A 89 -12.77 -18.25 -4.21
CA THR A 89 -13.98 -17.57 -3.72
C THR A 89 -13.85 -17.16 -2.25
N ALA A 90 -12.64 -16.89 -1.78
CA ALA A 90 -12.43 -16.42 -0.41
C ALA A 90 -13.22 -15.14 -0.14
N THR A 91 -13.80 -15.03 1.05
CA THR A 91 -14.56 -13.86 1.49
C THR A 91 -14.11 -13.41 2.86
N LEU A 92 -14.29 -12.14 3.18
CA LEU A 92 -13.98 -11.61 4.50
C LEU A 92 -14.96 -12.14 5.56
N LYS A 93 -14.48 -12.34 6.79
CA LYS A 93 -15.31 -12.59 7.97
C LYS A 93 -15.77 -11.26 8.54
N SER A 94 -17.00 -11.22 9.06
CA SER A 94 -17.51 -10.06 9.82
C SER A 94 -16.73 -9.75 11.10
N SER A 95 -15.85 -10.66 11.54
CA SER A 95 -14.95 -10.40 12.66
C SER A 95 -13.80 -9.46 12.29
N LEU A 96 -13.59 -9.18 11.00
CA LEU A 96 -12.61 -8.18 10.55
C LEU A 96 -13.03 -6.78 11.01
N ASN A 97 -14.34 -6.50 11.12
CA ASN A 97 -14.87 -5.27 11.70
C ASN A 97 -14.19 -4.02 11.11
N ILE A 98 -14.37 -3.85 9.80
CA ILE A 98 -13.87 -2.69 9.06
C ILE A 98 -14.53 -1.43 9.65
N GLN A 99 -13.75 -0.40 9.93
CA GLN A 99 -14.24 0.91 10.37
C GLN A 99 -13.87 1.96 9.34
N ALA A 100 -14.86 2.70 8.88
CA ALA A 100 -14.69 3.71 7.84
C ALA A 100 -14.71 5.12 8.41
N GLN A 101 -13.91 6.02 7.83
CA GLN A 101 -13.91 7.44 8.18
C GLN A 101 -14.37 8.29 6.99
N LEU A 102 -15.17 9.31 7.26
CA LEU A 102 -15.61 10.28 6.26
C LEU A 102 -14.47 11.22 5.86
N ASN A 103 -14.19 11.29 4.56
CA ASN A 103 -13.50 12.42 3.96
C ASN A 103 -14.54 13.49 3.56
N SER A 104 -14.53 14.63 4.26
CA SER A 104 -15.50 15.70 4.04
C SER A 104 -15.30 16.47 2.72
N ALA A 105 -14.11 16.43 2.13
CA ALA A 105 -13.83 17.13 0.88
C ALA A 105 -14.46 16.41 -0.33
N THR A 106 -14.43 15.08 -0.32
CA THR A 106 -14.94 14.23 -1.40
C THR A 106 -16.31 13.63 -1.11
N SER A 107 -16.79 13.74 0.14
CA SER A 107 -18.04 13.12 0.61
C SER A 107 -18.07 11.60 0.43
N THR A 108 -16.90 10.96 0.61
CA THR A 108 -16.70 9.52 0.54
C THR A 108 -16.07 8.99 1.82
N HIS A 109 -16.21 7.70 2.06
CA HIS A 109 -15.57 7.02 3.18
C HIS A 109 -14.38 6.20 2.69
N PHE A 110 -13.34 6.19 3.51
CA PHE A 110 -12.15 5.39 3.36
C PHE A 110 -12.00 4.48 4.57
N VAL A 111 -11.16 3.45 4.47
CA VAL A 111 -10.94 2.53 5.59
C VAL A 111 -9.96 3.18 6.57
N GLU A 112 -10.38 3.40 7.81
CA GLU A 112 -9.52 3.93 8.87
C GLU A 112 -8.83 2.80 9.64
N SER A 113 -9.57 1.74 9.97
CA SER A 113 -9.05 0.63 10.76
C SER A 113 -9.81 -0.68 10.53
N THR A 114 -9.23 -1.78 11.03
CA THR A 114 -9.85 -3.10 11.11
C THR A 114 -9.46 -3.77 12.43
N ALA A 115 -10.12 -4.86 12.81
CA ALA A 115 -9.75 -5.69 13.95
C ALA A 115 -8.48 -6.54 13.71
N ASP A 116 -8.01 -6.63 12.47
CA ASP A 116 -6.71 -7.21 12.16
C ASP A 116 -5.62 -6.16 12.39
N GLU A 117 -4.88 -6.29 13.49
CA GLU A 117 -3.78 -5.39 13.86
C GLU A 117 -2.62 -5.40 12.85
N GLN A 118 -2.57 -6.41 11.98
CA GLN A 118 -1.56 -6.55 10.93
C GLN A 118 -2.09 -6.16 9.54
N ALA A 119 -3.35 -5.73 9.44
CA ALA A 119 -3.94 -5.35 8.17
C ALA A 119 -3.15 -4.19 7.53
N VAL A 120 -2.89 -4.35 6.23
CA VAL A 120 -2.35 -3.27 5.41
C VAL A 120 -3.53 -2.62 4.69
N ILE A 121 -3.87 -1.41 5.11
CA ILE A 121 -4.93 -0.60 4.49
C ILE A 121 -4.32 0.28 3.40
N SER A 122 -4.95 0.29 2.24
CA SER A 122 -4.57 1.16 1.12
C SER A 122 -5.79 1.83 0.51
N ASN A 123 -5.98 3.10 0.86
CA ASN A 123 -7.01 3.97 0.30
C ASN A 123 -6.52 4.65 -1.00
N THR A 124 -7.37 5.42 -1.67
CA THR A 124 -6.98 6.13 -2.90
C THR A 124 -7.75 7.42 -3.12
N GLU A 125 -7.27 8.27 -4.05
CA GLU A 125 -7.90 9.50 -4.52
C GLU A 125 -9.29 9.27 -5.15
N TYR A 126 -10.18 10.27 -5.04
CA TYR A 126 -11.58 10.18 -5.50
C TYR A 126 -11.77 10.13 -7.01
#